data_AF-A0A241XRC4-F1
#
_entry.id   AF-A0A241XRC4-F1
#
_cell.length_a   1.000
_cell.length_b   1.000
_cell.length_c   1.000
_cell.angle_alpha   90.00
_cell.angle_beta   90.00
_cell.angle_gamma   90.00
#
_symmetry.space_group_name_H-M   'P 1'
#
loop_
_entity.id
_entity.type
_entity.pdbx_description
1 polymer ?
#
loop_
_entity_poly.entity_id
_entity_poly.type
_entity_poly.pdbx_seq_one_letter_code
_entity_poly.pdbx_strand_id
1 'polypeptide(L)'
;MKSIFERLAQALQGNAEYLAELQRIREAYDAGVNQVDDVQGFVKRLRFAGALEATTAGSIEIDLLFVAPLDTAAGAQKEPLYAQNSMLGASSPMDKEGMVWQLEQTIKDLQRQETTEFRSRYFGECLAMHKTLAMIGWLDAAETDSLYLQIVKAHEKAIGQCLDAGEPVSPEVLQKESYRRQQAEERYAASQVLGASD
;
A
#
# COMPACT_ATOMS: atom_id res chain seq x y z
N MET A 1 -10.80 -16.85 -12.22
CA MET A 1 -10.80 -15.60 -11.42
C MET A 1 -11.42 -14.52 -12.30
N LYS A 2 -12.52 -13.87 -11.87
CA LYS A 2 -13.12 -12.76 -12.64
C LYS A 2 -12.22 -11.52 -12.54
N SER A 3 -12.09 -10.77 -13.63
CA SER A 3 -11.32 -9.52 -13.65
C SER A 3 -11.88 -8.52 -12.64
N ILE A 4 -11.04 -7.67 -12.03
CA ILE A 4 -11.46 -6.61 -11.09
C ILE A 4 -12.53 -5.71 -11.74
N PHE A 5 -12.37 -5.41 -13.03
CA PHE A 5 -13.35 -4.64 -13.81
C PHE A 5 -14.69 -5.37 -13.98
N GLU A 6 -14.69 -6.69 -14.14
CA GLU A 6 -15.93 -7.49 -14.23
C GLU A 6 -16.67 -7.52 -12.89
N ARG A 7 -15.93 -7.57 -11.79
CA ARG A 7 -16.51 -7.53 -10.44
C ARG A 7 -17.10 -6.16 -10.12
N LEU A 8 -16.42 -5.08 -10.51
CA LEU A 8 -16.95 -3.72 -10.39
C LEU A 8 -18.18 -3.52 -11.28
N ALA A 9 -18.15 -3.99 -12.52
CA ALA A 9 -19.31 -3.90 -13.41
C ALA A 9 -20.52 -4.68 -12.87
N GLN A 10 -20.30 -5.83 -12.23
CA GLN A 10 -21.35 -6.61 -11.58
C GLN A 10 -21.91 -5.89 -10.34
N ALA A 11 -21.07 -5.26 -9.52
CA ALA A 11 -21.50 -4.51 -8.34
C ALA A 11 -22.24 -3.21 -8.68
N LEU A 12 -21.93 -2.60 -9.83
CA LEU A 12 -22.52 -1.34 -10.31
C LEU A 12 -23.71 -1.55 -11.26
N GLN A 13 -24.20 -2.79 -11.38
CA GLN A 13 -25.27 -3.15 -12.30
C GLN A 13 -26.55 -2.38 -11.96
N GLY A 14 -26.95 -1.47 -12.85
CA GLY A 14 -28.09 -0.56 -12.64
C GLY A 14 -27.71 0.92 -12.49
N ASN A 15 -26.42 1.26 -12.42
CA ASN A 15 -25.96 2.64 -12.41
C ASN A 15 -25.14 2.97 -13.67
N ALA A 16 -25.82 3.53 -14.68
CA ALA A 16 -25.24 3.80 -16.00
C ALA A 16 -24.07 4.79 -15.96
N GLU A 17 -24.09 5.76 -15.04
CA GLU A 17 -23.02 6.76 -14.90
C GLU A 17 -21.73 6.13 -14.38
N TYR A 18 -21.81 5.31 -13.33
CA TYR A 18 -20.64 4.61 -12.80
C TYR A 18 -20.10 3.54 -13.74
N LEU A 19 -20.97 2.88 -14.52
CA LEU A 19 -20.52 1.96 -15.56
C LEU A 19 -19.75 2.66 -16.68
N ALA A 20 -20.18 3.87 -17.08
CA ALA A 20 -19.48 4.67 -18.08
C ALA A 20 -18.13 5.24 -17.57
N GLU A 21 -18.03 5.56 -16.28
CA GLU A 21 -16.77 5.94 -15.63
C GLU A 21 -15.82 4.74 -15.51
N LEU A 22 -16.32 3.57 -15.08
CA LEU A 22 -15.54 2.32 -15.00
C LEU A 22 -14.97 1.93 -16.36
N GLN A 23 -15.74 2.10 -17.44
CA GLN A 23 -15.30 1.81 -18.80
C GLN A 23 -14.16 2.72 -19.25
N ARG A 24 -14.22 4.03 -18.94
CA ARG A 24 -13.13 4.98 -19.22
C ARG A 24 -11.86 4.65 -18.46
N ILE A 25 -11.99 4.26 -17.19
CA ILE A 25 -10.86 3.84 -16.36
C ILE A 25 -10.23 2.56 -16.93
N ARG A 26 -11.07 1.59 -17.35
CA ARG A 26 -10.58 0.36 -17.99
C ARG A 26 -9.80 0.65 -19.27
N GLU A 27 -10.30 1.54 -20.13
CA GLU A 27 -9.63 1.94 -21.36
C GLU A 27 -8.28 2.64 -21.09
N ALA A 28 -8.22 3.50 -20.06
CA ALA A 28 -6.97 4.14 -19.64
C ALA A 28 -5.96 3.13 -19.07
N TYR A 29 -6.45 2.18 -18.27
CA TYR A 29 -5.67 1.09 -17.70
C TYR A 29 -5.09 0.18 -18.79
N ASP A 30 -5.91 -0.26 -19.74
CA ASP A 30 -5.49 -1.10 -20.88
C ASP A 30 -4.52 -0.35 -21.82
N ALA A 31 -4.61 0.98 -21.88
CA ALA A 31 -3.68 1.83 -22.64
C ALA A 31 -2.37 2.14 -21.90
N GLY A 32 -2.18 1.65 -20.66
CA GLY A 32 -0.98 1.91 -19.86
C GLY A 32 -0.83 3.36 -19.39
N VAL A 33 -1.93 4.13 -19.38
CA VAL A 33 -1.93 5.53 -18.94
C VAL A 33 -2.02 5.53 -17.41
N ASN A 34 -0.86 5.54 -16.75
CA ASN A 34 -0.75 5.54 -15.29
C ASN A 34 -1.31 6.84 -14.68
N GLN A 35 -2.55 6.82 -14.21
CA GLN A 35 -3.01 7.72 -13.17
C GLN A 35 -3.05 6.93 -11.86
N VAL A 36 -2.14 7.26 -10.95
CA VAL A 36 -1.87 6.60 -9.65
C VAL A 36 -3.09 6.51 -8.71
N ASP A 37 -4.26 7.02 -9.12
CA ASP A 37 -5.50 7.11 -8.35
C ASP A 37 -6.77 6.69 -9.13
N ASP A 38 -6.68 6.02 -10.29
CA ASP A 38 -7.85 5.82 -11.17
C ASP A 38 -8.82 4.73 -10.67
N VAL A 39 -8.42 3.46 -10.59
CA VAL A 39 -9.28 2.35 -10.13
C VAL A 39 -9.42 2.40 -8.61
N GLN A 40 -8.32 2.61 -7.89
CA GLN A 40 -8.36 2.65 -6.43
C GLN A 40 -9.09 3.90 -5.91
N GLY A 41 -8.90 5.06 -6.56
CA GLY A 41 -9.67 6.27 -6.23
C GLY A 41 -11.13 6.15 -6.61
N PHE A 42 -11.46 5.49 -7.72
CA PHE A 42 -12.84 5.18 -8.10
C PHE A 42 -13.54 4.28 -7.07
N VAL A 43 -12.90 3.19 -6.62
CA VAL A 43 -13.44 2.31 -5.58
C VAL A 43 -13.69 3.06 -4.27
N LYS A 44 -12.76 3.94 -3.85
CA LYS A 44 -12.93 4.79 -2.66
C LYS A 44 -14.12 5.75 -2.81
N ARG A 45 -14.29 6.39 -3.98
CA ARG A 45 -15.42 7.28 -4.26
C ARG A 45 -16.75 6.54 -4.19
N LEU A 46 -16.82 5.34 -4.79
CA LEU A 46 -18.04 4.52 -4.75
C LEU A 46 -18.41 4.09 -3.33
N ARG A 47 -17.42 3.70 -2.52
CA ARG A 47 -17.62 3.39 -1.10
C ARG A 47 -18.13 4.61 -0.33
N PHE A 48 -17.55 5.79 -0.56
CA PHE A 48 -17.96 7.02 0.12
C PHE A 48 -19.37 7.47 -0.29
N ALA A 49 -19.74 7.29 -1.56
CA ALA A 49 -21.08 7.58 -2.08
C ALA A 49 -22.14 6.55 -1.66
N GLY A 50 -21.77 5.47 -0.95
CA GLY A 50 -22.67 4.37 -0.62
C GLY A 50 -23.10 3.52 -1.81
N ALA A 51 -22.46 3.70 -2.97
CA ALA A 51 -22.71 2.97 -4.20
C ALA A 51 -22.03 1.58 -4.23
N LEU A 52 -21.12 1.33 -3.28
CA LEU A 52 -20.45 0.05 -3.11
C LEU A 52 -20.43 -0.33 -1.63
N GLU A 53 -20.89 -1.55 -1.31
CA GLU A 53 -20.87 -2.08 0.05
C GLU A 53 -19.44 -2.16 0.59
N ALA A 54 -19.26 -1.87 1.89
CA ALA A 54 -17.94 -1.78 2.52
C ALA A 54 -17.14 -3.09 2.45
N THR A 55 -17.82 -4.23 2.51
CA THR A 55 -17.24 -5.58 2.37
C THR A 55 -16.72 -5.82 0.95
N THR A 56 -17.52 -5.47 -0.06
CA THR A 56 -17.14 -5.59 -1.48
C THR A 56 -16.02 -4.61 -1.84
N ALA A 57 -16.10 -3.37 -1.36
CA ALA A 57 -15.04 -2.38 -1.52
C ALA A 57 -13.72 -2.85 -0.90
N GLY A 58 -13.77 -3.37 0.34
CA GLY A 58 -12.59 -3.90 1.02
C GLY A 58 -11.95 -5.09 0.29
N SER A 59 -12.76 -6.01 -0.26
CA SER A 59 -12.24 -7.12 -1.07
C SER A 59 -11.57 -6.64 -2.35
N ILE A 60 -12.17 -5.67 -3.06
CA ILE A 60 -11.59 -5.14 -4.30
C ILE A 60 -10.32 -4.32 -4.03
N GLU A 61 -10.30 -3.55 -2.93
CA GLU A 61 -9.09 -2.86 -2.46
C GLU A 61 -7.96 -3.83 -2.11
N ILE A 62 -8.27 -5.04 -1.60
CA ILE A 62 -7.28 -6.09 -1.39
C ILE A 62 -6.73 -6.58 -2.73
N ASP A 63 -7.59 -6.89 -3.70
CA ASP A 63 -7.15 -7.41 -5.00
C ASP A 63 -6.30 -6.39 -5.77
N LEU A 64 -6.61 -5.10 -5.65
CA LEU A 64 -5.85 -4.00 -6.25
C LEU A 64 -4.42 -3.89 -5.71
N LEU A 65 -4.12 -4.39 -4.51
CA LEU A 65 -2.75 -4.41 -3.98
C LEU A 65 -1.86 -5.45 -4.68
N PHE A 66 -2.46 -6.43 -5.36
CA PHE A 66 -1.75 -7.50 -6.08
C PHE A 66 -1.72 -7.26 -7.59
N VAL A 67 -2.30 -6.17 -8.07
CA VAL A 67 -2.15 -5.73 -9.46
C VAL A 67 -0.80 -5.04 -9.57
N ALA A 68 0.18 -5.74 -10.16
CA ALA A 68 1.49 -5.18 -10.42
C ALA A 68 1.36 -3.93 -11.32
N PRO A 69 2.09 -2.83 -11.02
CA PRO A 69 2.20 -1.74 -11.97
C PRO A 69 2.77 -2.29 -13.28
N LEU A 70 2.14 -1.96 -14.40
CA LEU A 70 2.63 -2.32 -15.73
C LEU A 70 4.04 -1.74 -15.89
N ASP A 71 5.03 -2.60 -16.13
CA ASP A 71 6.42 -2.23 -16.40
C ASP A 71 6.48 -1.16 -17.49
N THR A 72 6.83 0.07 -17.13
CA THR A 72 7.13 1.11 -18.11
C THR A 72 8.58 0.94 -18.57
N ALA A 73 8.74 0.72 -19.87
CA ALA A 73 10.03 0.58 -20.51
C ALA A 73 10.90 1.85 -20.41
N ALA A 74 12.19 1.58 -20.11
CA ALA A 74 13.40 2.30 -20.47
C ALA A 74 13.82 3.57 -19.70
N GLY A 75 15.00 3.49 -19.05
CA GLY A 75 15.84 4.67 -18.81
C GLY A 75 16.93 4.53 -17.73
N ALA A 76 18.14 4.14 -18.15
CA ALA A 76 19.44 4.36 -17.48
C ALA A 76 19.73 3.67 -16.12
N GLN A 77 20.60 2.65 -16.23
CA GLN A 77 21.31 1.99 -15.14
C GLN A 77 22.14 2.95 -14.28
N LYS A 78 21.76 3.09 -13.01
CA LYS A 78 22.71 2.95 -11.90
C LYS A 78 22.22 1.73 -11.14
N GLU A 79 23.02 0.67 -11.05
CA GLU A 79 22.67 -0.50 -10.24
C GLU A 79 22.30 -0.03 -8.82
N PRO A 80 21.02 -0.12 -8.43
CA PRO A 80 20.64 0.17 -7.07
C PRO A 80 21.07 -1.02 -6.21
N LEU A 81 21.27 -0.80 -4.91
CA LEU A 81 21.45 -1.83 -3.86
C LEU A 81 20.38 -2.95 -3.84
N TYR A 82 19.39 -2.88 -4.73
CA TYR A 82 18.29 -3.81 -4.95
C TYR A 82 18.71 -5.24 -5.30
N ALA A 83 19.88 -5.46 -5.91
CA ALA A 83 20.33 -6.81 -6.25
C ALA A 83 20.65 -7.69 -5.02
N GLN A 84 20.84 -7.10 -3.83
CA GLN A 84 21.16 -7.87 -2.64
C GLN A 84 19.93 -8.27 -1.80
N ASN A 85 18.80 -7.55 -1.89
CA ASN A 85 17.68 -7.74 -0.95
C ASN A 85 16.32 -8.06 -1.60
N SER A 86 16.22 -8.16 -2.94
CA SER A 86 14.94 -8.48 -3.60
C SER A 86 14.66 -9.98 -3.77
N MET A 87 13.88 -10.51 -2.84
CA MET A 87 12.67 -11.35 -2.99
C MET A 87 12.56 -12.54 -3.98
N LEU A 88 13.62 -13.10 -4.56
CA LEU A 88 13.55 -14.45 -5.20
C LEU A 88 14.81 -15.32 -5.01
N GLY A 89 15.77 -14.88 -4.19
CA GLY A 89 16.97 -15.64 -3.85
C GLY A 89 16.76 -16.53 -2.62
N ALA A 90 16.51 -17.81 -2.86
CA ALA A 90 16.67 -18.98 -1.99
C ALA A 90 16.81 -18.78 -0.46
N SER A 91 15.90 -19.42 0.29
CA SER A 91 16.07 -19.92 1.68
C SER A 91 15.93 -18.95 2.86
N SER A 92 14.93 -18.06 2.87
CA SER A 92 14.39 -17.58 4.17
C SER A 92 13.22 -18.46 4.60
N PRO A 93 13.17 -18.89 5.88
CA PRO A 93 12.03 -19.66 6.38
C PRO A 93 10.74 -18.83 6.25
N MET A 94 9.72 -19.43 5.64
CA MET A 94 8.37 -18.87 5.57
C MET A 94 7.61 -19.08 6.90
N ASP A 95 8.28 -18.85 8.04
CA ASP A 95 7.66 -18.83 9.36
C ASP A 95 7.39 -17.39 9.80
N LYS A 96 6.68 -17.24 10.94
CA LYS A 96 6.31 -15.93 11.48
C LYS A 96 7.54 -15.06 11.68
N GLU A 97 8.56 -15.62 12.33
CA GLU A 97 9.77 -14.91 12.70
C GLU A 97 10.55 -14.45 11.47
N GLY A 98 10.70 -15.30 10.45
CA GLY A 98 11.38 -14.93 9.20
C GLY A 98 10.67 -13.81 8.45
N MET A 99 9.34 -13.87 8.35
CA MET A 99 8.57 -12.85 7.64
C MET A 99 8.47 -11.53 8.41
N VAL A 100 8.41 -11.55 9.74
CA VAL A 100 8.50 -10.35 10.58
C VAL A 100 9.88 -9.72 10.45
N TRP A 101 10.96 -10.52 10.55
CA TRP A 101 12.32 -10.04 10.35
C TRP A 101 12.51 -9.39 8.98
N GLN A 102 11.94 -10.00 7.92
CA GLN A 102 11.98 -9.45 6.57
C GLN A 102 11.27 -8.09 6.51
N LEU A 103 10.07 -7.98 7.07
CA LEU A 103 9.35 -6.72 7.17
C LEU A 103 10.18 -5.66 7.90
N GLU A 104 10.83 -5.99 9.01
CA GLU A 104 11.71 -5.07 9.72
C GLU A 104 12.91 -4.60 8.88
N GLN A 105 13.48 -5.47 8.04
CA GLN A 105 14.52 -5.05 7.10
C GLN A 105 13.97 -4.12 6.02
N THR A 106 12.81 -4.45 5.45
CA THR A 106 12.15 -3.59 4.45
C THR A 106 11.78 -2.23 5.04
N ILE A 107 11.38 -2.15 6.32
CA ILE A 107 11.17 -0.88 7.04
C ILE A 107 12.46 -0.07 7.13
N LYS A 108 13.60 -0.71 7.46
CA LYS A 108 14.90 -0.02 7.50
C LYS A 108 15.33 0.46 6.13
N ASP A 109 15.06 -0.30 5.09
CA ASP A 109 15.35 0.09 3.71
C ASP A 109 14.44 1.26 3.29
N LEU A 110 13.14 1.24 3.62
CA LEU A 110 12.24 2.37 3.43
C LEU A 110 12.80 3.66 4.07
N GLN A 111 13.29 3.58 5.31
CA GLN A 111 13.85 4.73 6.05
C GLN A 111 15.11 5.36 5.43
N ARG A 112 15.70 4.74 4.41
CA ARG A 112 16.92 5.21 3.74
C ARG A 112 16.62 5.78 2.35
N GLN A 113 15.35 5.79 1.92
CA GLN A 113 15.00 6.17 0.56
C GLN A 113 15.03 7.69 0.39
N GLU A 114 15.84 8.14 -0.56
CA GLU A 114 16.01 9.54 -0.94
C GLU A 114 15.28 9.88 -2.25
N THR A 115 14.56 8.92 -2.86
CA THR A 115 13.81 9.13 -4.12
C THR A 115 12.33 8.83 -3.94
N THR A 116 11.46 9.57 -4.63
CA THR A 116 10.01 9.38 -4.55
C THR A 116 9.57 8.01 -5.08
N GLU A 117 10.23 7.51 -6.13
CA GLU A 117 9.95 6.20 -6.73
C GLU A 117 10.21 5.06 -5.73
N PHE A 118 11.44 4.96 -5.21
CA PHE A 118 11.79 3.88 -4.29
C PHE A 118 11.05 4.00 -2.96
N ARG A 119 10.85 5.23 -2.45
CA ARG A 119 10.03 5.45 -1.25
C ARG A 119 8.64 4.82 -1.42
N SER A 120 7.95 5.13 -2.51
CA SER A 120 6.59 4.65 -2.76
C SER A 120 6.55 3.13 -2.90
N ARG A 121 7.56 2.56 -3.55
CA ARG A 121 7.71 1.11 -3.71
C ARG A 121 7.92 0.39 -2.37
N TYR A 122 8.95 0.75 -1.60
CA TYR A 122 9.25 0.12 -0.32
C TYR A 122 8.11 0.30 0.69
N PHE A 123 7.41 1.45 0.64
CA PHE A 123 6.24 1.67 1.46
C PHE A 123 5.10 0.71 1.11
N GLY A 124 4.82 0.52 -0.19
CA GLY A 124 3.85 -0.48 -0.66
C GLY A 124 4.22 -1.91 -0.25
N GLU A 125 5.49 -2.29 -0.38
CA GLU A 125 6.00 -3.61 0.02
C GLU A 125 5.82 -3.86 1.53
N CYS A 126 6.18 -2.88 2.37
CA CYS A 126 5.95 -2.95 3.82
C CYS A 126 4.47 -3.17 4.16
N LEU A 127 3.56 -2.43 3.53
CA LEU A 127 2.12 -2.56 3.77
C LEU A 127 1.58 -3.92 3.33
N ALA A 128 2.06 -4.46 2.20
CA ALA A 128 1.65 -5.77 1.72
C ALA A 128 2.09 -6.90 2.66
N MET A 129 3.35 -6.86 3.14
CA MET A 129 3.86 -7.82 4.11
C MET A 129 3.12 -7.73 5.45
N HIS A 130 2.97 -6.52 6.00
CA HIS A 130 2.22 -6.28 7.25
C HIS A 130 0.79 -6.82 7.18
N LYS A 131 0.08 -6.51 6.09
CA LYS A 131 -1.29 -6.98 5.89
C LYS A 131 -1.36 -8.49 5.78
N THR A 132 -0.42 -9.11 5.07
CA THR A 132 -0.35 -10.57 4.94
C THR A 132 -0.17 -11.23 6.30
N LEU A 133 0.80 -10.75 7.09
CA LEU A 133 1.09 -11.22 8.45
C LEU A 133 -0.12 -11.11 9.39
N ALA A 134 -0.85 -9.99 9.34
CA ALA A 134 -2.07 -9.80 10.11
C ALA A 134 -3.21 -10.72 9.64
N MET A 135 -3.41 -10.85 8.33
CA MET A 135 -4.50 -11.66 7.75
C MET A 135 -4.37 -13.15 8.04
N ILE A 136 -3.14 -13.69 8.04
CA ILE A 136 -2.89 -15.10 8.37
C ILE A 136 -2.86 -15.36 9.88
N GLY A 137 -3.11 -14.34 10.71
CA GLY A 137 -3.15 -14.45 12.17
C GLY A 137 -1.78 -14.62 12.82
N TRP A 138 -0.70 -14.23 12.14
CA TRP A 138 0.65 -14.27 12.72
C TRP A 138 0.93 -13.06 13.61
N LEU A 139 0.20 -11.97 13.44
CA LEU A 139 0.31 -10.80 14.33
C LEU A 139 -0.93 -10.74 15.22
N ASP A 140 -0.72 -10.55 16.51
CA ASP A 140 -1.80 -10.09 17.39
C ASP A 140 -2.12 -8.60 17.13
N ALA A 141 -3.12 -8.06 17.84
CA ALA A 141 -3.55 -6.67 17.66
C ALA A 141 -2.45 -5.66 18.04
N ALA A 142 -1.68 -5.93 19.10
CA ALA A 142 -0.61 -5.05 19.56
C ALA A 142 0.59 -5.08 18.61
N GLU A 143 0.99 -6.26 18.15
CA GLU A 143 2.02 -6.47 17.12
C GLU A 143 1.62 -5.79 15.81
N THR A 144 0.35 -5.93 15.40
CA THR A 144 -0.20 -5.30 14.18
C THR A 144 -0.09 -3.78 14.26
N ASP A 145 -0.57 -3.16 15.33
CA ASP A 145 -0.54 -1.70 15.47
C ASP A 145 0.90 -1.18 15.65
N SER A 146 1.76 -1.92 16.36
CA SER A 146 3.18 -1.58 16.53
C SER A 146 3.94 -1.57 15.20
N LEU A 147 3.85 -2.64 14.41
CA LEU A 147 4.52 -2.74 13.12
C LEU A 147 3.97 -1.72 12.13
N TYR A 148 2.65 -1.49 12.13
CA TYR A 148 2.05 -0.45 11.30
C TYR A 148 2.61 0.95 11.62
N LEU A 149 2.72 1.28 12.90
CA LEU A 149 3.30 2.55 13.34
C LEU A 149 4.77 2.69 12.89
N GLN A 150 5.55 1.62 12.97
CA GLN A 150 6.94 1.63 12.50
C GLN A 150 7.04 1.92 10.99
N ILE A 151 6.18 1.30 10.18
CA ILE A 151 6.12 1.53 8.73
C ILE A 151 5.77 2.99 8.42
N VAL A 152 4.78 3.55 9.12
CA VAL A 152 4.34 4.94 8.87
C VAL A 152 5.43 5.95 9.29
N LYS A 153 6.08 5.75 10.44
CA LYS A 153 7.22 6.58 10.87
C LYS A 153 8.40 6.47 9.90
N ALA A 154 8.64 5.26 9.38
CA ALA A 154 9.67 5.04 8.38
C ALA A 154 9.38 5.80 7.08
N HIS A 155 8.14 5.76 6.61
CA HIS A 155 7.72 6.48 5.43
C HIS A 155 7.85 8.00 5.60
N GLU A 156 7.43 8.55 6.74
CA GLU A 156 7.58 9.99 7.03
C GLU A 156 9.05 10.42 7.02
N LYS A 157 9.94 9.63 7.61
CA LYS A 157 11.38 9.89 7.56
C LYS A 157 11.91 9.90 6.12
N ALA A 158 11.50 8.94 5.30
CA ALA A 158 11.87 8.86 3.90
C ALA A 158 11.33 10.03 3.07
N ILE A 159 10.14 10.55 3.41
CA ILE A 159 9.61 11.78 2.81
C ILE A 159 10.52 12.97 3.11
N GLY A 160 10.97 13.13 4.35
CA GLY A 160 11.93 14.16 4.73
C GLY A 160 13.22 14.07 3.90
N GLN A 161 13.76 12.86 3.76
CA GLN A 161 14.96 12.60 2.95
C GLN A 161 14.76 12.92 1.46
N CYS A 162 13.60 12.58 0.89
CA CYS A 162 13.25 12.95 -0.49
C CYS A 162 13.24 14.47 -0.66
N LEU A 163 12.60 15.19 0.28
CA LEU A 163 12.54 16.66 0.25
C LEU A 163 13.93 17.29 0.35
N ASP A 164 14.79 16.77 1.25
CA ASP A 164 16.17 17.23 1.42
C ASP A 164 17.03 16.97 0.17
N ALA A 165 16.76 15.87 -0.55
CA ALA A 165 17.38 15.54 -1.83
C ALA A 165 16.84 16.37 -3.02
N GLY A 166 15.81 17.19 -2.80
CA GLY A 166 15.17 18.02 -3.83
C GLY A 166 14.14 17.28 -4.69
N GLU A 167 13.71 16.10 -4.28
CA GLU A 167 12.68 15.34 -4.98
C GLU A 167 11.30 15.98 -4.81
N PRO A 168 10.47 15.99 -5.87
CA PRO A 168 9.11 16.50 -5.77
C PRO A 168 8.26 15.54 -4.93
N VAL A 169 7.69 16.06 -3.85
CA VAL A 169 6.64 15.38 -3.06
C VAL A 169 5.42 16.29 -3.03
N SER A 170 4.25 15.77 -3.44
CA SER A 170 3.05 16.59 -3.51
C SER A 170 2.55 16.99 -2.10
N PRO A 171 2.01 18.21 -1.93
CA PRO A 171 1.46 18.64 -0.64
C PRO A 171 0.34 17.73 -0.12
N GLU A 172 -0.45 17.12 -1.02
CA GLU A 172 -1.50 16.16 -0.67
C GLU A 172 -0.92 14.89 -0.04
N VAL A 173 0.24 14.43 -0.51
CA VAL A 173 0.96 13.30 0.11
C VAL A 173 1.40 13.69 1.51
N LEU A 174 2.00 14.87 1.70
CA LEU A 174 2.42 15.34 3.03
C LEU A 174 1.26 15.39 4.03
N GLN A 175 0.10 15.89 3.61
CA GLN A 175 -1.11 15.94 4.44
C GLN A 175 -1.63 14.53 4.76
N LYS A 176 -1.73 13.65 3.75
CA LYS A 176 -2.20 12.27 3.91
C LYS A 176 -1.31 11.49 4.89
N GLU A 177 0.01 11.65 4.80
CA GLU A 177 0.95 10.91 5.64
C GLU A 177 1.00 11.44 7.07
N SER A 178 0.89 12.76 7.27
CA SER A 178 0.74 13.35 8.60
C SER A 178 -0.51 12.81 9.31
N TYR A 179 -1.64 12.78 8.61
CA TYR A 179 -2.89 12.22 9.14
C TYR A 179 -2.78 10.71 9.44
N ARG A 180 -2.16 9.95 8.53
CA ARG A 180 -1.92 8.51 8.72
C ARG A 180 -1.06 8.24 9.96
N ARG A 181 -0.02 9.04 10.21
CA ARG A 181 0.81 8.93 11.40
C ARG A 181 -0.01 9.14 12.66
N GLN A 182 -0.79 10.21 12.71
CA GLN A 182 -1.64 10.50 13.86
C GLN A 182 -2.57 9.32 14.17
N GLN A 183 -3.26 8.77 13.17
CA GLN A 183 -4.11 7.60 13.37
C GLN A 183 -3.34 6.37 13.86
N ALA A 184 -2.14 6.13 13.32
CA ALA A 184 -1.31 5.00 13.74
C ALA A 184 -0.86 5.14 15.20
N GLU A 185 -0.52 6.36 15.64
CA GLU A 185 -0.15 6.66 17.03
C GLU A 185 -1.33 6.49 17.98
N GLU A 186 -2.52 6.96 17.61
CA GLU A 186 -3.75 6.80 18.39
C GLU A 186 -4.12 5.32 18.56
N ARG A 187 -4.03 4.54 17.48
CA ARG A 187 -4.28 3.09 17.53
C ARG A 187 -3.27 2.35 18.40
N TYR A 188 -1.99 2.64 18.22
CA TYR A 188 -0.94 2.06 19.04
C TYR A 188 -1.11 2.41 20.53
N ALA A 189 -1.43 3.66 20.85
CA ALA A 189 -1.71 4.06 22.22
C ALA A 189 -2.91 3.28 22.81
N ALA A 190 -3.98 3.09 22.03
CA ALA A 190 -5.14 2.32 22.46
C ALA A 190 -4.81 0.84 22.69
N SER A 191 -3.96 0.23 21.85
CA SER A 191 -3.56 -1.17 22.02
C SER A 191 -2.63 -1.40 23.21
N GLN A 192 -1.79 -0.43 23.56
CA GLN A 192 -0.96 -0.48 24.78
C GLN A 192 -1.79 -0.40 26.07
N VAL A 193 -2.88 0.37 26.09
CA VAL A 193 -3.78 0.47 27.26
C VAL A 193 -4.55 -0.84 27.49
N LEU A 194 -4.95 -1.51 26.41
CA LEU A 194 -5.67 -2.79 26.48
C LEU A 194 -4.76 -3.98 26.82
N GLY A 195 -3.48 -3.94 26.43
CA GLY A 195 -2.49 -4.98 26.77
C GLY A 195 -1.88 -4.89 28.17
N ALA A 196 -2.16 -3.83 28.93
CA ALA A 196 -1.65 -3.63 30.30
C ALA A 196 -2.59 -4.14 31.40
N SER A 197 -3.67 -4.85 31.03
CA SER A 197 -4.73 -5.31 31.94
C SER A 197 -4.75 -6.82 32.22
N ASP A 198 -3.69 -7.55 31.84
CA ASP A 198 -3.53 -8.98 32.17
C ASP A 198 -2.52 -9.21 33.32
#